data_AF-A0A9D4GW38-F1
#
_entry.id   AF-A0A9D4GW38-F1
#
_cell.length_a   1.000
_cell.length_b   1.000
_cell.length_c   1.000
_cell.angle_alpha   90.00
_cell.angle_beta   90.00
_cell.angle_gamma   90.00
#
_symmetry.space_group_name_H-M   'P 1'
#
loop_
_entity.id
_entity.type
_entity.pdbx_description
1 polymer ?
#
loop_
_entity_poly.entity_id
_entity_poly.type
_entity_poly.pdbx_seq_one_letter_code
_entity_poly.pdbx_strand_id
1 'polypeptide(L)'
;MDIKVNMLFFPLLMGVLYSDSVYAKVVDLTHIYGPDVLYPPVGPGGTSNMFNFTIMHRGYEPALNAWLEINWFGVFEHGSTHVDAPAHYSQGRAHLHEIPPEQLVGPGVMIDIKDKASKSPDYLLTIDDILAWEKQHGTIPQGGIVMMNTGKHKLYPDAKLFYGTETPSNMSSYHNAGVEPMAARWLMHNRQIKAFGTDAHSCDPGQNNNRNLCHEEFLPNGVILLEFVANLDRMPINDSTIFIGPMKMRDGSGGPCRILAIFGEHIEGVSLARRSQGPFAGLLLVVILCRVLKI
;
A
#
# COMPACT_ATOMS: atom_id res chain seq x y z
N MET A 1 -13.39 8.13 -9.74
CA MET A 1 -13.76 9.54 -9.51
C MET A 1 -12.55 10.34 -9.94
N ASP A 2 -12.61 10.98 -11.10
CA ASP A 2 -11.43 11.58 -11.73
C ASP A 2 -11.19 12.96 -11.13
N ILE A 3 -10.05 13.13 -10.45
CA ILE A 3 -9.68 14.39 -9.81
C ILE A 3 -8.72 15.12 -10.76
N LYS A 4 -9.13 16.27 -11.29
CA LYS A 4 -8.23 17.19 -12.03
C LYS A 4 -7.40 17.97 -11.02
N VAL A 5 -6.07 17.79 -11.04
CA VAL A 5 -5.13 18.61 -10.28
C VAL A 5 -4.36 19.49 -11.25
N ASN A 6 -4.51 20.81 -11.16
CA ASN A 6 -3.72 21.77 -11.93
C ASN A 6 -2.47 22.15 -11.12
N MET A 7 -1.29 21.64 -11.50
CA MET A 7 0.00 22.14 -10.97
C MET A 7 0.52 23.27 -11.87
N LEU A 8 0.59 24.49 -11.34
CA LEU A 8 1.19 25.65 -12.00
C LEU A 8 2.67 25.78 -11.59
N PHE A 9 3.58 25.46 -12.51
CA PHE A 9 4.99 25.86 -12.40
C PHE A 9 5.18 27.24 -13.06
N PHE A 10 5.65 28.23 -12.30
CA PHE A 10 6.08 29.52 -12.84
C PHE A 10 7.60 29.50 -13.09
N PRO A 11 8.05 29.60 -14.35
CA PRO A 11 9.28 30.31 -14.65
C PRO A 11 8.97 31.50 -15.57
N LEU A 12 9.46 32.68 -15.18
CA LEU A 12 9.56 33.84 -16.05
C LEU A 12 10.48 33.52 -17.23
N LEU A 13 9.91 33.15 -18.38
CA LEU A 13 10.36 33.48 -19.74
C LEU A 13 9.32 32.92 -20.71
N MET A 14 8.87 33.71 -21.70
CA MET A 14 7.92 33.35 -22.76
C MET A 14 8.03 31.87 -23.20
N GLY A 15 7.15 31.04 -22.67
CA GLY A 15 7.08 29.61 -22.96
C GLY A 15 5.62 29.22 -23.01
N VAL A 16 5.19 28.63 -24.12
CA VAL A 16 3.87 28.05 -24.30
C VAL A 16 3.56 27.18 -23.09
N LEU A 17 2.53 27.55 -22.32
CA LEU A 17 2.00 26.74 -21.24
C LEU A 17 1.36 25.50 -21.88
N TYR A 18 2.15 24.44 -22.06
CA TYR A 18 1.58 23.11 -22.26
C TYR A 18 1.02 22.66 -20.92
N SER A 19 -0.29 22.73 -20.76
CA SER A 19 -0.95 21.95 -19.71
C SER A 19 -0.99 20.50 -20.20
N ASP A 20 0.00 19.70 -19.80
CA ASP A 20 -0.19 18.26 -19.81
C ASP A 20 -1.30 17.99 -18.78
N SER A 21 -2.52 17.79 -19.25
CA SER A 21 -3.58 17.26 -18.39
C SER A 21 -3.24 15.80 -18.12
N VAL A 22 -2.40 15.58 -17.11
CA VAL A 22 -2.15 14.26 -16.52
C VAL A 22 -3.42 13.88 -15.78
N TYR A 23 -4.14 12.89 -16.31
CA TYR A 23 -5.23 12.27 -15.57
C TYR A 23 -4.58 11.38 -14.49
N ALA A 24 -4.82 11.74 -13.23
CA ALA A 24 -4.40 10.94 -12.10
C ALA A 24 -5.40 9.80 -11.90
N LYS A 25 -4.92 8.57 -12.03
CA LYS A 25 -5.65 7.39 -11.61
C LYS A 25 -5.42 7.15 -10.13
N VAL A 26 -6.48 6.78 -9.43
CA VAL A 26 -6.43 6.40 -8.03
C VAL A 26 -6.87 4.96 -7.91
N VAL A 27 -6.02 4.14 -7.31
CA VAL A 27 -6.32 2.76 -6.95
C VAL A 27 -6.45 2.68 -5.44
N ASP A 28 -7.58 2.12 -5.01
CA ASP A 28 -7.84 1.82 -3.62
C ASP A 28 -7.22 0.47 -3.27
N LEU A 29 -6.22 0.50 -2.39
CA LEU A 29 -5.46 -0.67 -1.94
C LEU A 29 -5.96 -1.19 -0.58
N THR A 30 -7.25 -0.98 -0.30
CA THR A 30 -7.85 -1.29 1.00
C THR A 30 -8.98 -2.30 0.84
N HIS A 31 -9.02 -3.33 1.68
CA HIS A 31 -10.18 -4.21 1.79
C HIS A 31 -11.35 -3.48 2.45
N ILE A 32 -12.58 -3.89 2.11
CA ILE A 32 -13.76 -3.42 2.84
C ILE A 32 -13.67 -3.93 4.27
N TYR A 33 -13.84 -3.01 5.23
CA TYR A 33 -13.85 -3.36 6.65
C TYR A 33 -15.29 -3.65 7.09
N GLY A 34 -15.54 -4.88 7.55
CA GLY A 34 -16.87 -5.42 7.84
C GLY A 34 -16.80 -6.71 8.66
N PRO A 35 -17.92 -7.44 8.82
CA PRO A 35 -17.96 -8.70 9.59
C PRO A 35 -17.08 -9.83 9.05
N ASP A 36 -16.69 -9.76 7.78
CA ASP A 36 -15.85 -10.70 7.05
C ASP A 36 -14.35 -10.39 7.14
N VAL A 37 -13.96 -9.38 7.92
CA VAL A 37 -12.55 -9.03 8.11
C VAL A 37 -11.77 -10.15 8.76
N LEU A 38 -10.58 -10.35 8.21
CA LEU A 38 -9.62 -11.32 8.70
C LEU A 38 -8.71 -10.68 9.76
N TYR A 39 -8.36 -11.48 10.76
CA TYR A 39 -7.44 -11.12 11.85
C TYR A 39 -6.40 -12.23 12.04
N PRO A 40 -5.16 -11.91 12.42
CA PRO A 40 -4.26 -12.90 12.98
C PRO A 40 -4.83 -13.41 14.32
N PRO A 41 -4.60 -14.69 14.69
CA PRO A 41 -5.08 -15.25 15.94
C PRO A 41 -4.36 -14.66 17.13
N VAL A 42 -5.14 -14.05 18.04
CA VAL A 42 -4.64 -13.40 19.24
C VAL A 42 -4.79 -14.35 20.44
N GLY A 43 -3.76 -15.15 20.71
CA GLY A 43 -3.65 -15.98 21.91
C GLY A 43 -4.52 -17.26 21.95
N PRO A 44 -4.48 -18.01 23.08
CA PRO A 44 -5.21 -19.27 23.23
C PRO A 44 -6.71 -19.01 23.30
N GLY A 45 -7.45 -19.37 22.24
CA GLY A 45 -8.90 -19.16 22.16
C GLY A 45 -9.42 -18.84 20.75
N GLY A 46 -8.53 -18.48 19.82
CA GLY A 46 -8.88 -18.22 18.43
C GLY A 46 -9.57 -16.88 18.18
N THR A 47 -9.57 -16.46 16.91
CA THR A 47 -10.21 -15.26 16.41
C THR A 47 -11.73 -15.42 16.43
N SER A 48 -12.41 -14.82 17.40
CA SER A 48 -13.86 -14.60 17.26
C SER A 48 -14.22 -13.13 17.46
N ASN A 49 -14.79 -12.56 16.40
CA ASN A 49 -15.44 -11.26 16.29
C ASN A 49 -14.81 -10.09 17.07
N MET A 50 -13.65 -9.63 16.63
CA MET A 50 -13.11 -8.33 17.04
C MET A 50 -13.65 -7.16 16.21
N PHE A 51 -14.54 -7.43 15.24
CA PHE A 51 -15.35 -6.41 14.57
C PHE A 51 -16.72 -6.32 15.25
N ASN A 52 -17.10 -5.13 15.69
CA ASN A 52 -18.46 -4.85 16.16
C ASN A 52 -18.99 -3.62 15.42
N PHE A 53 -20.24 -3.69 14.96
CA PHE A 53 -20.94 -2.60 14.30
C PHE A 53 -22.37 -2.54 14.81
N THR A 54 -22.73 -1.44 15.45
CA THR A 54 -24.04 -1.20 16.03
C THR A 54 -24.69 -0.01 15.33
N ILE A 55 -25.84 -0.23 14.70
CA ILE A 55 -26.66 0.85 14.15
C ILE A 55 -27.31 1.56 15.33
N MET A 56 -26.92 2.81 15.59
CA MET A 56 -27.45 3.61 16.70
C MET A 56 -28.76 4.27 16.30
N HIS A 57 -28.79 4.84 15.10
CA HIS A 57 -29.99 5.41 14.47
C HIS A 57 -29.81 5.39 12.96
N ARG A 58 -30.86 5.02 12.22
CA ARG A 58 -30.91 5.05 10.75
C ARG A 58 -32.34 5.34 10.32
N GLY A 59 -32.64 6.60 10.10
CA GLY A 59 -34.00 7.03 9.79
C GLY A 59 -34.19 8.53 9.85
N TYR A 60 -35.46 8.95 9.79
CA TYR A 60 -35.83 10.34 10.02
C TYR A 60 -35.75 10.65 11.52
N GLU A 61 -35.00 11.69 11.90
CA GLU A 61 -34.88 12.19 13.27
C GLU A 61 -35.74 13.46 13.42
N PRO A 62 -36.92 13.38 14.08
CA PRO A 62 -37.82 14.53 14.23
C PRO A 62 -37.18 15.72 14.93
N ALA A 63 -36.28 15.51 15.90
CA ALA A 63 -35.62 16.60 16.62
C ALA A 63 -34.67 17.43 15.72
N LEU A 64 -34.16 16.84 14.64
CA LEU A 64 -33.31 17.49 13.64
C LEU A 64 -34.09 17.89 12.38
N ASN A 65 -35.34 17.43 12.25
CA ASN A 65 -36.14 17.56 11.03
C ASN A 65 -35.36 17.12 9.77
N ALA A 66 -34.60 16.01 9.89
CA ALA A 66 -33.68 15.53 8.87
C ALA A 66 -33.52 14.00 8.94
N TRP A 67 -32.97 13.41 7.87
CA TRP A 67 -32.47 12.04 7.92
C TRP A 67 -31.14 11.99 8.67
N LEU A 68 -31.02 11.08 9.63
CA LEU A 68 -29.80 10.85 10.40
C LEU A 68 -29.38 9.39 10.26
N GLU A 69 -28.09 9.16 10.03
CA GLU A 69 -27.48 7.84 10.18
C GLU A 69 -26.23 7.94 11.05
N ILE A 70 -26.25 7.24 12.17
CA ILE A 70 -25.13 7.17 13.11
C ILE A 70 -24.97 5.73 13.56
N ASN A 71 -23.74 5.26 13.58
CA ASN A 71 -23.39 3.91 13.96
C ASN A 71 -22.20 3.98 14.93
N TRP A 72 -22.15 3.05 15.87
CA TRP A 72 -20.96 2.80 16.68
C TRP A 72 -20.23 1.60 16.10
N PHE A 73 -18.89 1.63 16.09
CA PHE A 73 -18.10 0.48 15.68
C PHE A 73 -16.87 0.31 16.57
N GLY A 74 -16.40 -0.94 16.67
CA GLY A 74 -15.19 -1.34 17.36
C GLY A 74 -14.42 -2.35 16.53
N VAL A 75 -13.09 -2.23 16.50
CA VAL A 75 -12.18 -3.02 15.66
C VAL A 75 -10.88 -3.31 16.40
N PHE A 76 -10.23 -4.42 16.07
CA PHE A 76 -8.85 -4.68 16.47
C PHE A 76 -7.87 -3.82 15.67
N GLU A 77 -6.74 -3.43 16.28
CA GLU A 77 -5.72 -2.58 15.63
C GLU A 77 -5.13 -3.26 14.38
N HIS A 78 -4.80 -4.54 14.48
CA HIS A 78 -4.10 -5.32 13.46
C HIS A 78 -5.05 -6.25 12.71
N GLY A 79 -6.12 -5.67 12.19
CA GLY A 79 -7.14 -6.40 11.42
C GLY A 79 -7.18 -5.94 9.98
N SER A 80 -7.19 -6.90 9.06
CA SER A 80 -7.28 -6.66 7.61
C SER A 80 -6.36 -5.51 7.17
N THR A 81 -6.74 -4.66 6.21
CA THR A 81 -5.81 -3.60 5.76
C THR A 81 -5.50 -2.61 6.88
N HIS A 82 -4.28 -2.66 7.41
CA HIS A 82 -3.85 -1.88 8.56
C HIS A 82 -2.39 -1.45 8.45
N VAL A 83 -1.97 -0.61 9.39
CA VAL A 83 -0.57 -0.19 9.55
C VAL A 83 -0.05 -0.65 10.92
N ASP A 84 1.20 -1.11 10.95
CA ASP A 84 1.94 -1.36 12.18
C ASP A 84 2.87 -0.20 12.48
N ALA A 85 2.74 0.36 13.68
CA ALA A 85 3.64 1.40 14.17
C ALA A 85 4.89 0.75 14.81
N PRO A 86 6.03 1.46 14.89
CA PRO A 86 7.25 0.96 15.53
C PRO A 86 7.04 0.38 16.94
N ALA A 87 6.13 0.97 17.72
CA ALA A 87 5.76 0.49 19.06
C ALA A 87 5.24 -0.95 19.10
N HIS A 88 4.73 -1.49 17.99
CA HIS A 88 4.16 -2.84 17.91
C HIS A 88 5.17 -3.94 18.26
N TYR A 89 6.44 -3.78 17.87
CA TYR A 89 7.52 -4.75 18.16
C TYR A 89 8.71 -4.13 18.90
N SER A 90 8.61 -2.86 19.33
CA SER A 90 9.76 -2.16 19.90
C SER A 90 9.36 -1.20 21.01
N GLN A 91 9.70 -1.58 22.25
CA GLN A 91 9.38 -0.80 23.44
C GLN A 91 10.00 0.60 23.36
N GLY A 92 9.18 1.63 23.63
CA GLY A 92 9.62 3.03 23.64
C GLY A 92 9.82 3.64 22.25
N ARG A 93 9.39 2.97 21.18
CA ARG A 93 9.33 3.53 19.82
C ARG A 93 7.97 4.16 19.56
N ALA A 94 7.87 4.85 18.43
CA ALA A 94 6.70 5.64 18.06
C ALA A 94 5.42 4.80 17.98
N HIS A 95 4.38 5.25 18.65
CA HIS A 95 3.01 4.80 18.46
C HIS A 95 2.41 5.44 17.20
N LEU A 96 1.25 4.94 16.77
CA LEU A 96 0.59 5.35 15.53
C LEU A 96 0.39 6.88 15.40
N HIS A 97 -0.03 7.54 16.48
CA HIS A 97 -0.22 9.00 16.49
C HIS A 97 1.06 9.84 16.41
N GLU A 98 2.23 9.23 16.64
CA GLU A 98 3.54 9.87 16.64
C GLU A 98 4.26 9.75 15.29
N ILE A 99 3.72 8.95 14.36
CA ILE A 99 4.28 8.82 13.01
C ILE A 99 4.17 10.17 12.28
N PRO A 100 5.28 10.70 11.75
CA PRO A 100 5.27 11.99 11.05
C PRO A 100 4.48 11.87 9.73
N PRO A 101 3.65 12.87 9.35
CA PRO A 101 2.86 12.83 8.13
C PRO A 101 3.68 12.60 6.84
N GLU A 102 4.93 13.06 6.80
CA GLU A 102 5.86 12.87 5.69
C GLU A 102 6.21 11.40 5.47
N GLN A 103 6.07 10.56 6.51
CA GLN A 103 6.24 9.12 6.39
C GLN A 103 5.04 8.44 5.72
N LEU A 104 3.85 9.04 5.82
CA LEU A 104 2.58 8.48 5.33
C LEU A 104 2.31 8.71 3.84
N VAL A 105 3.16 9.48 3.15
CA VAL A 105 3.00 9.78 1.72
C VAL A 105 4.34 9.70 1.01
N GLY A 106 4.49 8.87 -0.02
CA GLY A 106 5.77 8.74 -0.72
C GLY A 106 5.71 7.98 -2.04
N PRO A 107 6.83 7.91 -2.77
CA PRO A 107 6.89 7.17 -4.02
C PRO A 107 6.73 5.66 -3.75
N GLY A 108 5.84 5.03 -4.49
CA GLY A 108 5.47 3.62 -4.40
C GLY A 108 6.13 2.78 -5.48
N VAL A 109 6.56 1.58 -5.09
CA VAL A 109 6.99 0.53 -6.03
C VAL A 109 6.34 -0.78 -5.64
N MET A 110 6.06 -1.64 -6.63
CA MET A 110 5.55 -2.99 -6.42
C MET A 110 6.56 -4.02 -6.88
N ILE A 111 7.04 -4.84 -5.95
CA ILE A 111 7.84 -6.04 -6.23
C ILE A 111 6.86 -7.22 -6.32
N ASP A 112 6.60 -7.67 -7.55
CA ASP A 112 5.69 -8.80 -7.80
C ASP A 112 6.43 -10.14 -7.69
N ILE A 113 6.03 -10.94 -6.71
CA ILE A 113 6.53 -12.30 -6.49
C ILE A 113 5.42 -13.35 -6.60
N LYS A 114 4.23 -13.00 -7.11
CA LYS A 114 3.06 -13.88 -7.19
C LYS A 114 3.37 -15.21 -7.87
N ASP A 115 4.14 -15.19 -8.95
CA ASP A 115 4.50 -16.41 -9.69
C ASP A 115 5.45 -17.32 -8.91
N LYS A 116 6.23 -16.76 -7.97
CA LYS A 116 7.10 -17.52 -7.07
C LYS A 116 6.31 -18.04 -5.87
N ALA A 117 5.50 -17.17 -5.26
CA ALA A 117 4.61 -17.50 -4.14
C ALA A 117 3.56 -18.56 -4.50
N SER A 118 3.05 -18.58 -5.74
CA SER A 118 2.11 -19.61 -6.21
C SER A 118 2.75 -20.99 -6.39
N LYS A 119 4.06 -21.05 -6.68
CA LYS A 119 4.82 -22.30 -6.80
C LYS A 119 5.36 -22.78 -5.46
N SER A 120 5.70 -21.85 -4.59
CA SER A 120 6.19 -22.09 -3.24
C SER A 120 5.50 -21.10 -2.30
N PRO A 121 4.41 -21.53 -1.63
CA PRO A 121 3.65 -20.67 -0.72
C PRO A 121 4.50 -20.02 0.36
N ASP A 122 5.61 -20.63 0.77
CA ASP A 122 6.53 -20.13 1.80
C ASP A 122 7.77 -19.41 1.21
N TYR A 123 7.69 -18.96 -0.05
CA TYR A 123 8.79 -18.24 -0.70
C TYR A 123 9.18 -16.98 0.07
N LEU A 124 10.49 -16.72 0.17
CA LEU A 124 11.02 -15.51 0.79
C LEU A 124 11.56 -14.56 -0.28
N LEU A 125 11.12 -13.31 -0.27
CA LEU A 125 11.71 -12.24 -1.07
C LEU A 125 13.17 -12.06 -0.65
N THR A 126 14.08 -12.28 -1.60
CA THR A 126 15.54 -12.22 -1.38
C THR A 126 16.15 -10.90 -1.87
N ILE A 127 17.42 -10.66 -1.54
CA ILE A 127 18.19 -9.54 -2.10
C ILE A 127 18.31 -9.67 -3.63
N ASP A 128 18.51 -10.87 -4.15
CA ASP A 128 18.65 -11.10 -5.59
C ASP A 128 17.36 -10.75 -6.35
N ASP A 129 16.20 -11.01 -5.75
CA ASP A 129 14.91 -10.61 -6.30
C ASP A 129 14.80 -9.09 -6.42
N ILE A 130 15.20 -8.37 -5.37
CA ILE A 130 15.19 -6.91 -5.32
C ILE A 130 16.14 -6.34 -6.38
N LEU A 131 17.37 -6.86 -6.47
CA LEU A 131 18.35 -6.40 -7.45
C LEU A 131 17.91 -6.70 -8.90
N ALA A 132 17.29 -7.85 -9.13
CA ALA A 132 16.73 -8.20 -10.43
C ALA A 132 15.56 -7.27 -10.81
N TRP A 133 14.69 -6.96 -9.86
CA TRP A 133 13.61 -5.99 -10.04
C TRP A 133 14.17 -4.60 -10.39
N GLU A 134 15.18 -4.11 -9.66
CA GLU A 134 15.76 -2.79 -9.91
C GLU A 134 16.47 -2.69 -11.26
N LYS A 135 17.10 -3.78 -11.71
CA LYS A 135 17.70 -3.85 -13.03
C LYS A 135 16.67 -3.63 -14.15
N GLN A 136 15.42 -4.03 -13.93
CA GLN A 136 14.35 -3.92 -14.91
C GLN A 136 13.54 -2.62 -14.77
N HIS A 137 13.31 -2.16 -13.54
CA HIS A 137 12.33 -1.11 -13.21
C HIS A 137 12.95 0.17 -12.66
N GLY A 138 14.27 0.22 -12.53
CA GLY A 138 15.00 1.33 -11.93
C GLY A 138 15.19 1.15 -10.42
N THR A 139 16.04 1.99 -9.84
CA THR A 139 16.35 1.94 -8.42
C THR A 139 15.12 2.33 -7.59
N ILE A 140 14.87 1.59 -6.51
CA ILE A 140 13.86 1.93 -5.50
C ILE A 140 14.20 3.33 -4.95
N PRO A 141 13.27 4.30 -4.99
CA PRO A 141 13.55 5.66 -4.56
C PRO A 141 13.82 5.71 -3.05
N GLN A 142 14.71 6.63 -2.64
CA GLN A 142 14.92 6.91 -1.23
C GLN A 142 13.63 7.39 -0.56
N GLY A 143 13.33 6.88 0.64
CA GLY A 143 12.05 7.15 1.29
C GLY A 143 10.85 6.54 0.55
N GLY A 144 11.11 5.53 -0.29
CA GLY A 144 10.09 4.77 -1.00
C GLY A 144 9.21 3.92 -0.08
N ILE A 145 8.03 3.60 -0.59
CA ILE A 145 7.08 2.67 -0.02
C ILE A 145 7.09 1.44 -0.93
N VAL A 146 7.59 0.32 -0.41
CA VAL A 146 7.74 -0.92 -1.17
C VAL A 146 6.55 -1.81 -0.89
N MET A 147 5.82 -2.22 -1.92
CA MET A 147 4.72 -3.18 -1.84
C MET A 147 5.16 -4.52 -2.42
N MET A 148 5.03 -5.60 -1.67
CA MET A 148 5.24 -6.97 -2.12
C MET A 148 3.91 -7.58 -2.54
N ASN A 149 3.77 -7.91 -3.83
CA ASN A 149 2.59 -8.59 -4.34
C ASN A 149 2.82 -10.11 -4.36
N THR A 150 2.08 -10.83 -3.53
CA THR A 150 2.09 -12.30 -3.45
C THR A 150 0.89 -12.93 -4.17
N GLY A 151 -0.13 -12.13 -4.49
CA GLY A 151 -1.42 -12.54 -5.05
C GLY A 151 -2.46 -12.96 -3.99
N LYS A 152 -2.11 -12.95 -2.70
CA LYS A 152 -3.00 -13.30 -1.59
C LYS A 152 -4.23 -12.40 -1.49
N HIS A 153 -4.15 -11.13 -1.90
CA HIS A 153 -5.33 -10.24 -1.87
C HIS A 153 -6.52 -10.76 -2.70
N LYS A 154 -6.29 -11.65 -3.68
CA LYS A 154 -7.35 -12.27 -4.48
C LYS A 154 -8.09 -13.40 -3.75
N LEU A 155 -7.53 -13.91 -2.66
CA LEU A 155 -8.08 -15.00 -1.86
C LEU A 155 -8.88 -14.49 -0.64
N TYR A 156 -8.75 -13.21 -0.31
CA TYR A 156 -9.53 -12.55 0.73
C TYR A 156 -11.03 -12.47 0.33
N PRO A 157 -12.00 -12.67 1.23
CA PRO A 157 -11.86 -12.94 2.68
C PRO A 157 -11.91 -14.44 3.05
N ASP A 158 -11.66 -15.37 2.13
CA ASP A 158 -11.67 -16.80 2.48
C ASP A 158 -10.44 -17.12 3.34
N ALA A 159 -10.64 -17.26 4.65
CA ALA A 159 -9.55 -17.47 5.62
C ALA A 159 -8.70 -18.70 5.31
N LYS A 160 -9.28 -19.79 4.79
CA LYS A 160 -8.51 -21.00 4.47
C LYS A 160 -7.59 -20.77 3.29
N LEU A 161 -8.12 -20.17 2.21
CA LEU A 161 -7.33 -19.86 1.02
C LEU A 161 -6.30 -18.77 1.31
N PHE A 162 -6.71 -17.72 2.01
CA PHE A 162 -5.87 -16.57 2.34
C PHE A 162 -4.70 -16.97 3.24
N TYR A 163 -4.93 -17.70 4.33
CA TYR A 163 -3.86 -18.17 5.21
C TYR A 163 -3.16 -19.43 4.69
N GLY A 164 -3.67 -20.07 3.63
CA GLY A 164 -3.09 -21.29 3.06
C GLY A 164 -3.17 -22.48 4.00
N THR A 165 -4.25 -22.61 4.77
CA THR A 165 -4.39 -23.66 5.81
C THR A 165 -5.82 -24.17 5.93
N GLU A 166 -5.97 -25.42 6.37
CA GLU A 166 -7.25 -25.97 6.79
C GLU A 166 -7.64 -25.57 8.23
N THR A 167 -6.71 -25.05 9.03
CA THR A 167 -6.96 -24.59 10.40
C THR A 167 -6.62 -23.10 10.59
N PRO A 168 -7.42 -22.17 10.03
CA PRO A 168 -7.23 -20.71 10.18
C PRO A 168 -7.13 -20.18 11.60
N SER A 169 -7.54 -20.93 12.62
CA SER A 169 -7.38 -20.52 14.02
C SER A 169 -5.99 -20.82 14.60
N ASN A 170 -5.12 -21.52 13.84
CA ASN A 170 -3.79 -21.92 14.26
C ASN A 170 -2.72 -21.28 13.36
N MET A 171 -2.07 -20.23 13.85
CA MET A 171 -1.07 -19.47 13.09
C MET A 171 0.12 -20.34 12.63
N SER A 172 0.53 -21.33 13.43
CA SER A 172 1.64 -22.23 13.07
C SER A 172 1.34 -23.11 11.85
N SER A 173 0.08 -23.17 11.40
CA SER A 173 -0.33 -23.89 10.19
C SER A 173 -0.35 -23.02 8.93
N TYR A 174 -0.04 -21.73 9.04
CA TYR A 174 -0.18 -20.79 7.92
C TYR A 174 0.91 -20.99 6.88
N HIS A 175 0.56 -20.72 5.62
CA HIS A 175 1.47 -20.74 4.49
C HIS A 175 1.29 -19.47 3.64
N ASN A 176 2.29 -18.60 3.68
CA ASN A 176 2.40 -17.41 2.87
C ASN A 176 3.85 -16.98 2.70
N ALA A 177 4.10 -16.28 1.59
CA ALA A 177 5.39 -15.72 1.29
C ALA A 177 5.72 -14.61 2.29
N GLY A 178 7.00 -14.43 2.54
CA GLY A 178 7.52 -13.41 3.44
C GLY A 178 8.75 -12.74 2.86
N VAL A 179 9.42 -11.94 3.67
CA VAL A 179 10.70 -11.32 3.32
C VAL A 179 11.84 -12.05 4.02
N GLU A 180 12.97 -12.22 3.35
CA GLU A 180 14.17 -12.67 4.04
C GLU A 180 14.68 -11.56 4.98
N PRO A 181 15.08 -11.84 6.24
CA PRO A 181 15.57 -10.79 7.15
C PRO A 181 16.76 -9.99 6.58
N MET A 182 17.62 -10.65 5.80
CA MET A 182 18.71 -9.96 5.09
C MET A 182 18.21 -9.01 4.00
N ALA A 183 17.14 -9.36 3.29
CA ALA A 183 16.50 -8.49 2.31
C ALA A 183 15.83 -7.27 2.97
N ALA A 184 15.17 -7.47 4.12
CA ALA A 184 14.60 -6.38 4.92
C ALA A 184 15.69 -5.38 5.34
N ARG A 185 16.79 -5.87 5.95
CA ARG A 185 17.96 -5.03 6.29
C ARG A 185 18.55 -4.33 5.07
N TRP A 186 18.66 -5.03 3.95
CA TRP A 186 19.21 -4.47 2.73
C TRP A 186 18.38 -3.28 2.23
N LEU A 187 17.04 -3.41 2.20
CA LEU A 187 16.13 -2.32 1.81
C LEU A 187 16.29 -1.09 2.71
N MET A 188 16.39 -1.30 4.02
CA MET A 188 16.59 -0.20 4.97
C MET A 188 17.92 0.52 4.75
N HIS A 189 19.03 -0.21 4.66
CA HIS A 189 20.36 0.39 4.58
C HIS A 189 20.70 0.97 3.21
N ASN A 190 20.23 0.33 2.13
CA ASN A 190 20.61 0.71 0.76
C ASN A 190 19.58 1.60 0.08
N ARG A 191 18.31 1.58 0.53
CA ARG A 191 17.22 2.35 -0.08
C ARG A 191 16.49 3.26 0.90
N GLN A 192 16.71 3.10 2.21
CA GLN A 192 16.10 3.95 3.24
C GLN A 192 14.59 4.06 3.04
N ILE A 193 13.95 2.93 2.75
CA ILE A 193 12.50 2.84 2.62
C ILE A 193 11.86 3.25 3.94
N LYS A 194 10.65 3.80 3.87
CA LYS A 194 9.93 4.27 5.07
C LYS A 194 8.72 3.43 5.42
N ALA A 195 8.24 2.65 4.47
CA ALA A 195 7.21 1.65 4.70
C ALA A 195 7.43 0.42 3.81
N PHE A 196 7.03 -0.73 4.32
CA PHE A 196 6.98 -1.98 3.58
C PHE A 196 5.55 -2.55 3.67
N GLY A 197 4.96 -2.90 2.54
CA GLY A 197 3.61 -3.44 2.47
C GLY A 197 3.54 -4.80 1.80
N THR A 198 2.52 -5.58 2.14
CA THR A 198 2.26 -6.90 1.57
C THR A 198 0.76 -7.14 1.51
N ASP A 199 0.32 -7.88 0.50
CA ASP A 199 -1.05 -8.37 0.42
C ASP A 199 -1.32 -9.63 1.26
N ALA A 200 -0.27 -10.22 1.82
CA ALA A 200 -0.39 -11.33 2.76
C ALA A 200 -0.82 -10.83 4.16
N HIS A 201 -1.10 -11.79 5.04
CA HIS A 201 -1.41 -11.50 6.44
C HIS A 201 -0.25 -10.90 7.22
N SER A 202 0.98 -11.11 6.71
CA SER A 202 2.19 -10.60 7.33
C SER A 202 3.34 -10.43 6.36
N CYS A 203 4.28 -9.53 6.67
CA CYS A 203 5.58 -9.48 5.98
C CYS A 203 6.50 -10.65 6.35
N ASP A 204 6.22 -11.31 7.47
CA ASP A 204 6.85 -12.56 7.87
C ASP A 204 6.25 -13.77 7.14
N PRO A 205 7.05 -14.82 6.87
CA PRO A 205 6.53 -16.05 6.29
C PRO A 205 5.53 -16.73 7.24
N GLY A 206 4.56 -17.46 6.69
CA GLY A 206 3.61 -18.23 7.50
C GLY A 206 4.33 -19.26 8.40
N GLN A 207 5.42 -19.84 7.89
CA GLN A 207 6.33 -20.72 8.63
C GLN A 207 7.51 -19.93 9.21
N ASN A 208 7.30 -19.33 10.39
CA ASN A 208 8.26 -18.41 11.03
C ASN A 208 8.92 -18.93 12.32
N ASN A 209 8.68 -20.19 12.71
CA ASN A 209 9.17 -20.76 13.98
C ASN A 209 8.85 -19.88 15.22
N ASN A 210 7.69 -19.22 15.21
CA ASN A 210 7.26 -18.27 16.25
C ASN A 210 8.17 -17.04 16.42
N ARG A 211 8.88 -16.63 15.36
CA ARG A 211 9.69 -15.39 15.36
C ARG A 211 9.40 -14.55 14.12
N ASN A 212 8.90 -13.34 14.35
CA ASN A 212 8.58 -12.38 13.31
C ASN A 212 9.80 -11.51 13.01
N LEU A 213 10.78 -12.11 12.34
CA LEU A 213 12.07 -11.47 12.08
C LEU A 213 11.92 -10.23 11.18
N CYS A 214 10.97 -10.19 10.26
CA CYS A 214 10.75 -9.00 9.43
C CYS A 214 10.22 -7.84 10.27
N HIS A 215 9.28 -8.10 11.19
CA HIS A 215 8.86 -7.11 12.17
C HIS A 215 10.02 -6.62 13.04
N GLU A 216 10.84 -7.55 13.57
CA GLU A 216 12.01 -7.23 14.40
C GLU A 216 13.08 -6.42 13.62
N GLU A 217 13.12 -6.50 12.29
CA GLU A 217 14.00 -5.68 11.47
C GLU A 217 13.39 -4.30 11.14
N PHE A 218 12.17 -4.25 10.59
CA PHE A 218 11.59 -3.01 10.08
C PHE A 218 11.17 -2.04 11.17
N LEU A 219 10.38 -2.51 12.14
CA LEU A 219 9.69 -1.64 13.09
C LEU A 219 10.65 -0.92 14.06
N PRO A 220 11.65 -1.59 14.67
CA PRO A 220 12.63 -0.89 15.51
C PRO A 220 13.41 0.19 14.75
N ASN A 221 13.64 0.01 13.45
CA ASN A 221 14.33 0.95 12.59
C ASN A 221 13.41 2.06 12.02
N GLY A 222 12.14 2.09 12.44
CA GLY A 222 11.20 3.14 12.07
C GLY A 222 10.53 2.94 10.71
N VAL A 223 10.70 1.79 10.07
CA VAL A 223 9.94 1.43 8.85
C VAL A 223 8.60 0.86 9.28
N ILE A 224 7.51 1.51 8.88
CA ILE A 224 6.14 1.04 9.20
C ILE A 224 5.74 -0.10 8.27
N LEU A 225 4.87 -0.99 8.73
CA LEU A 225 4.38 -2.11 7.92
C LEU A 225 2.94 -1.88 7.49
N LEU A 226 2.60 -2.41 6.32
CA LEU A 226 1.24 -2.41 5.77
C LEU A 226 0.86 -3.85 5.41
N GLU A 227 -0.11 -4.41 6.10
CA GLU A 227 -0.50 -5.80 5.89
C GLU A 227 -1.92 -5.89 5.31
N PHE A 228 -2.25 -7.02 4.69
CA PHE A 228 -3.52 -7.22 3.96
C PHE A 228 -3.80 -6.08 2.96
N VAL A 229 -2.80 -5.65 2.21
CA VAL A 229 -2.98 -4.63 1.18
C VAL A 229 -3.81 -5.21 0.03
N ALA A 230 -4.92 -4.57 -0.32
CA ALA A 230 -5.79 -5.04 -1.39
C ALA A 230 -5.30 -4.58 -2.78
N ASN A 231 -5.79 -5.23 -3.83
CA ASN A 231 -5.72 -4.73 -5.21
C ASN A 231 -4.31 -4.35 -5.72
N LEU A 232 -3.25 -4.97 -5.19
CA LEU A 232 -1.88 -4.67 -5.61
C LEU A 232 -1.67 -4.88 -7.13
N ASP A 233 -2.36 -5.86 -7.72
CA ASP A 233 -2.35 -6.10 -9.17
C ASP A 233 -2.89 -4.93 -10.03
N ARG A 234 -3.50 -3.91 -9.41
CA ARG A 234 -4.00 -2.71 -10.09
C ARG A 234 -3.06 -1.51 -9.95
N MET A 235 -2.06 -1.59 -9.09
CA MET A 235 -1.01 -0.58 -8.95
C MET A 235 0.07 -0.83 -10.03
N PRO A 236 0.62 0.23 -10.67
CA PRO A 236 1.74 0.07 -11.57
C PRO A 236 2.99 -0.43 -10.82
N ILE A 237 3.92 -1.07 -11.53
CA ILE A 237 5.15 -1.60 -10.92
C ILE A 237 5.98 -0.48 -10.24
N ASN A 238 5.98 0.72 -10.80
CA ASN A 238 6.66 1.91 -10.27
C ASN A 238 5.84 3.18 -10.59
N ASP A 239 6.40 4.36 -10.32
CA ASP A 239 5.82 5.68 -10.65
C ASP A 239 4.46 5.98 -10.01
N SER A 240 4.15 5.34 -8.88
CA SER A 240 3.00 5.68 -8.05
C SER A 240 3.41 6.56 -6.87
N THR A 241 2.47 7.33 -6.34
CA THR A 241 2.53 7.94 -5.02
C THR A 241 1.55 7.21 -4.11
N ILE A 242 2.04 6.64 -3.02
CA ILE A 242 1.20 5.97 -2.03
C ILE A 242 0.84 6.95 -0.91
N PHE A 243 -0.44 6.95 -0.54
CA PHE A 243 -0.97 7.61 0.64
C PHE A 243 -1.45 6.55 1.62
N ILE A 244 -1.01 6.66 2.88
CA ILE A 244 -1.36 5.77 3.98
C ILE A 244 -2.15 6.61 5.00
N GLY A 245 -3.45 6.37 5.10
CA GLY A 245 -4.36 7.14 5.96
C GLY A 245 -4.87 6.34 7.14
N PRO A 246 -4.09 6.14 8.21
CA PRO A 246 -4.58 5.52 9.43
C PRO A 246 -5.33 6.52 10.31
N MET A 247 -6.15 6.03 11.23
CA MET A 247 -6.67 6.87 12.31
C MET A 247 -5.50 7.30 13.21
N LYS A 248 -5.46 8.57 13.62
CA LYS A 248 -4.43 9.10 14.52
C LYS A 248 -4.68 8.69 15.98
N MET A 249 -4.56 7.40 16.27
CA MET A 249 -4.90 6.79 17.56
C MET A 249 -3.79 7.03 18.59
N ARG A 250 -4.14 7.65 19.73
CA ARG A 250 -3.23 7.81 20.87
C ARG A 250 -2.85 6.42 21.40
N ASP A 251 -1.56 6.23 21.66
CA ASP A 251 -0.96 4.99 22.19
C ASP A 251 -1.22 3.74 21.35
N GLY A 252 -1.73 3.87 20.11
CA GLY A 252 -2.01 2.73 19.24
C GLY A 252 -0.72 2.07 18.75
N SER A 253 -0.67 0.73 18.81
CA SER A 253 0.47 -0.04 18.27
C SER A 253 0.32 -0.28 16.77
N GLY A 254 -0.90 -0.17 16.27
CA GLY A 254 -1.24 -0.12 14.85
C GLY A 254 -2.65 0.40 14.67
N GLY A 255 -3.22 0.20 13.48
CA GLY A 255 -4.63 0.51 13.25
C GLY A 255 -5.06 0.32 11.81
N PRO A 256 -6.37 0.11 11.56
CA PRO A 256 -6.91 0.09 10.21
C PRO A 256 -6.57 1.37 9.46
N CYS A 257 -6.25 1.23 8.17
CA CYS A 257 -5.84 2.38 7.36
C CYS A 257 -6.45 2.32 5.96
N ARG A 258 -6.62 3.49 5.35
CA ARG A 258 -6.98 3.60 3.94
C ARG A 258 -5.71 3.83 3.12
N ILE A 259 -5.36 2.90 2.25
CA ILE A 259 -4.19 2.97 1.40
C ILE A 259 -4.63 3.30 -0.02
N LEU A 260 -4.05 4.34 -0.61
CA LEU A 260 -4.33 4.76 -1.99
C LEU A 260 -3.03 4.82 -2.79
N ALA A 261 -3.04 4.30 -4.01
CA ALA A 261 -2.00 4.54 -4.99
C ALA A 261 -2.48 5.54 -6.05
N ILE A 262 -1.70 6.59 -6.29
CA ILE A 262 -2.00 7.63 -7.27
C ILE A 262 -0.90 7.65 -8.32
N PHE A 263 -1.26 7.61 -9.60
CA PHE A 263 -0.29 7.62 -10.72
C PHE A 263 -0.91 8.24 -11.96
N GLY A 264 -0.08 8.77 -12.86
CA GLY A 264 -0.54 9.29 -14.15
C GLY A 264 -0.76 8.18 -15.16
N GLU A 265 -1.81 8.26 -15.98
CA GLU A 265 -1.86 7.51 -17.24
C GLU A 265 -1.25 8.36 -18.36
N HIS A 266 -0.17 7.86 -18.97
CA HIS A 266 0.30 8.40 -20.23
C HIS A 266 -0.67 7.98 -21.34
N ILE A 267 -1.39 8.95 -21.92
CA ILE A 267 -2.21 8.70 -23.11
C ILE A 267 -1.26 8.54 -24.29
N GLU A 268 -1.10 7.29 -24.78
CA GLU A 268 -0.42 7.04 -26.05
C GLU A 268 -1.12 7.84 -27.17
N GLY A 269 -0.38 8.73 -27.83
CA GLY A 269 -0.89 9.63 -28.87
C GLY A 269 -0.39 11.07 -28.75
N VAL A 270 0.14 11.47 -27.58
CA VAL A 270 0.88 12.74 -27.44
C VAL A 270 2.38 12.43 -27.44
N SER A 271 2.97 12.33 -28.63
CA SER A 271 4.43 12.31 -28.79
C SER A 271 4.99 13.67 -28.42
N LEU A 272 5.55 13.82 -27.22
CA LEU A 272 6.48 14.90 -26.94
C LEU A 272 7.81 14.52 -27.57
N ALA A 273 8.18 15.22 -28.65
CA ALA A 273 9.52 15.13 -29.21
C ALA A 273 10.54 15.36 -28.10
N ARG A 274 11.38 14.36 -27.81
CA ARG A 274 12.50 14.48 -26.88
C ARG A 274 13.34 15.69 -27.29
N ARG A 275 13.60 16.62 -26.36
CA ARG A 275 14.59 17.69 -26.54
C ARG A 275 15.92 17.06 -26.96
N SER A 276 16.37 17.35 -28.18
CA SER A 276 17.75 17.09 -28.57
C SER A 276 18.65 18.02 -27.74
N GLN A 277 19.63 17.44 -27.05
CA GLN A 277 20.70 18.18 -26.40
C GLN A 277 21.69 18.58 -27.51
N GLY A 278 21.58 19.81 -28.01
CA GLY A 278 22.48 20.36 -29.03
C GLY A 278 22.35 21.89 -29.15
N PRO A 279 23.41 22.61 -29.54
CA PRO A 279 23.55 24.04 -29.26
C PRO A 279 22.78 24.99 -30.20
N PHE A 280 21.86 24.48 -31.01
CA PHE A 280 21.05 25.31 -31.92
C PHE A 280 19.57 24.96 -31.78
N ALA A 281 18.91 25.61 -30.82
CA ALA A 281 17.46 25.62 -30.71
C ALA A 281 16.89 26.56 -31.78
N GLY A 282 16.19 26.00 -32.76
CA GLY A 282 15.52 26.79 -33.79
C GLY A 282 14.85 25.95 -34.86
N LEU A 283 13.75 25.27 -34.53
CA LEU A 283 12.58 25.21 -35.42
C LEU A 283 11.38 24.64 -34.66
N LEU A 284 10.30 25.43 -34.65
CA LEU A 284 8.98 25.08 -34.19
C LEU A 284 8.38 24.05 -35.16
N LEU A 285 7.97 22.86 -34.69
CA LEU A 285 7.03 22.02 -35.42
C LEU A 285 5.88 21.62 -34.48
N VAL A 286 4.76 22.32 -34.64
CA VAL A 286 3.47 21.96 -34.02
C VAL A 286 2.74 21.06 -35.01
N VAL A 287 2.38 19.85 -34.57
CA VAL A 287 1.33 19.05 -35.22
C VAL A 287 0.37 18.58 -34.12
N ILE A 288 -0.78 19.23 -34.05
CA ILE A 288 -1.97 18.75 -33.35
C ILE A 288 -2.85 18.05 -34.37
N LEU A 289 -3.18 16.79 -34.15
CA LEU A 289 -4.33 16.13 -34.76
C LEU A 289 -4.71 14.89 -33.97
N CYS A 290 -5.77 14.99 -33.16
CA CYS A 290 -6.63 13.85 -32.83
C CYS A 290 -8.08 14.31 -32.63
N ARG A 291 -8.88 14.17 -33.70
CA ARG A 291 -10.26 13.64 -33.64
C ARG A 291 -10.13 12.23 -33.04
N VAL A 292 -10.92 11.77 -32.08
CA VAL A 292 -12.35 11.47 -32.19
C VAL A 292 -12.93 11.38 -30.77
N LEU A 293 -13.99 12.16 -30.52
CA LEU A 293 -15.02 11.81 -29.55
C LEU A 293 -15.84 10.64 -30.11
N LYS A 294 -15.99 9.55 -29.36
CA LYS A 294 -17.22 8.75 -29.34
C LYS A 294 -17.35 7.97 -28.02
N ILE A 295 -18.18 8.57 -27.16
CA ILE A 295 -19.05 8.06 -26.08
C ILE A 295 -18.39 7.15 -25.04
#